data_AF-A0A941NH86-F1
#
_entry.id   AF-A0A941NH86-F1
#
_cell.length_a   1.000
_cell.length_b   1.000
_cell.length_c   1.000
_cell.angle_alpha   90.00
_cell.angle_beta   90.00
_cell.angle_gamma   90.00
#
_symmetry.space_group_name_H-M   'P 1'
#
loop_
_entity.id
_entity.type
_entity.pdbx_description
1 polymer ?
#
loop_
_entity_poly.entity_id
_entity_poly.type
_entity_poly.pdbx_seq_one_letter_code
_entity_poly.pdbx_strand_id
1 'polypeptide(L)'
;AKPDAKILILDNHDDFGGHAKRNEFQFAGGRMELMNGGTMLIDSPRPYSAVADGLMKSLGIDPLALAKQCNKPEVYRSLGLQSATFFDRETFGTDKLVVDGEGRRRGGEGRNLKSFLDQAPLTDKVKADILRIEEDQDDYLPGLSSAEKKDRLSRVSYRDFLLNIAKVDPGVIPFYQTRTHGEWGIGIDAEPALDCWGLGLPGFQGMKLDPGSAPRMGYTAAGYADGGSYRFHFPDGNATIARLLVRKLVPAAMPGISVEDVVTARANYAALDRKGAPVRIRLSSIVVGARNIGEPANSRGVEVAYARDGHVFRVHGVHCVLASWNMMIPYICPELPAAQKAALHQLVKVPLVYTTVALDNWRAFQKLGIQGASCPGGYFTGIQLNSTVDIGSYRSVRSPDEPI
;
A
#
# COMPACT_ATOMS: atom_id res chain seq x y z
N ALA A 1 11.98 28.72 15.56
CA ALA A 1 10.65 28.49 14.92
C ALA A 1 9.93 29.83 14.71
N LYS A 2 9.03 29.96 13.73
CA LYS A 2 8.19 31.15 13.50
C LYS A 2 6.74 30.83 13.93
N PRO A 3 6.39 30.89 15.23
CA PRO A 3 5.09 30.42 15.73
C PRO A 3 3.90 31.22 15.16
N ASP A 4 4.11 32.49 14.80
CA ASP A 4 3.07 33.37 14.26
C ASP A 4 2.99 33.35 12.72
N ALA A 5 3.66 32.40 12.07
CA ALA A 5 3.62 32.27 10.62
C ALA A 5 2.21 31.89 10.13
N LYS A 6 1.73 32.58 9.10
CA LYS A 6 0.50 32.20 8.39
C LYS A 6 0.81 31.13 7.36
N ILE A 7 0.02 30.06 7.36
CA ILE A 7 0.19 28.91 6.48
C ILE A 7 -1.05 28.76 5.59
N LEU A 8 -0.82 28.65 4.29
CA LEU A 8 -1.84 28.25 3.32
C LEU A 8 -1.41 26.95 2.66
N ILE A 9 -2.24 25.92 2.74
CA ILE A 9 -2.10 24.66 2.04
C ILE A 9 -3.08 24.70 0.85
N LEU A 10 -2.56 24.51 -0.35
CA LEU A 10 -3.36 24.37 -1.57
C LEU A 10 -3.33 22.90 -1.98
N ASP A 11 -4.50 22.28 -2.06
CA ASP A 11 -4.66 20.89 -2.50
C ASP A 11 -5.52 20.86 -3.77
N ASN A 12 -5.10 20.09 -4.77
CA ASN A 12 -5.84 19.97 -6.02
C ASN A 12 -7.09 19.08 -5.87
N HIS A 13 -7.13 18.22 -4.86
CA HIS A 13 -8.26 17.33 -4.61
C HIS A 13 -9.41 18.04 -3.90
N ASP A 14 -10.60 17.45 -4.02
CA ASP A 14 -11.82 17.82 -3.31
C ASP A 14 -11.79 17.46 -1.81
N ASP A 15 -10.78 16.71 -1.39
CA ASP A 15 -10.55 16.25 -0.03
C ASP A 15 -9.06 16.29 0.31
N PHE A 16 -8.73 16.34 1.60
CA PHE A 16 -7.34 16.29 2.06
C PHE A 16 -6.83 14.85 2.18
N GLY A 17 -5.50 14.68 2.19
CA GLY A 17 -4.83 13.41 2.49
C GLY A 17 -4.17 12.71 1.31
N GLY A 18 -4.40 13.16 0.07
CA GLY A 18 -3.80 12.56 -1.11
C GLY A 18 -4.15 11.06 -1.25
N HIS A 19 -3.15 10.18 -1.26
CA HIS A 19 -3.38 8.73 -1.27
C HIS A 19 -4.06 8.20 0.00
N ALA A 20 -3.98 8.92 1.12
CA ALA A 20 -4.67 8.58 2.36
C ALA A 20 -6.12 9.07 2.38
N LYS A 21 -6.83 9.06 1.24
CA LYS A 21 -8.28 9.28 1.19
C LYS A 21 -9.02 8.06 1.74
N ARG A 22 -10.27 8.25 2.17
CA ARG A 22 -11.17 7.16 2.58
C ARG A 22 -12.39 7.04 1.70
N ASN A 23 -12.95 5.84 1.66
CA ASN A 23 -14.27 5.56 1.12
C ASN A 23 -15.25 5.37 2.29
N GLU A 24 -16.44 5.94 2.18
CA GLU A 24 -17.54 5.79 3.13
C GLU A 24 -18.74 5.20 2.41
N PHE A 25 -19.21 4.04 2.86
CA PHE A 25 -20.41 3.39 2.33
C PHE A 25 -21.51 3.49 3.37
N GLN A 26 -22.63 4.10 2.99
CA GLN A 26 -23.80 4.28 3.85
C GLN A 26 -24.86 3.26 3.46
N PHE A 27 -25.21 2.39 4.40
CA PHE A 27 -26.24 1.36 4.22
C PHE A 27 -27.54 1.76 4.93
N ALA A 28 -28.63 1.06 4.59
CA ALA A 28 -29.89 1.19 5.29
C ALA A 28 -29.71 0.96 6.81
N GLY A 29 -30.50 1.66 7.62
CA GLY A 29 -30.39 1.59 9.09
C GLY A 29 -29.25 2.42 9.69
N GLY A 30 -28.59 3.27 8.90
CA GLY A 30 -27.57 4.21 9.39
C GLY A 30 -26.20 3.58 9.63
N ARG A 31 -25.96 2.38 9.09
CA ARG A 31 -24.67 1.71 9.16
C ARG A 31 -23.71 2.30 8.14
N MET A 32 -22.51 2.64 8.61
CA MET A 32 -21.42 3.14 7.77
C MET A 32 -20.28 2.13 7.77
N GLU A 33 -19.83 1.73 6.58
CA GLU A 33 -18.60 0.97 6.40
C GLU A 33 -17.49 1.85 5.82
N LEU A 34 -16.27 1.62 6.28
CA LEU A 34 -15.08 2.37 5.90
C LEU A 34 -14.11 1.47 5.13
N MET A 35 -13.45 2.06 4.13
CA MET A 35 -12.35 1.43 3.41
C MET A 35 -11.30 2.47 3.04
N ASN A 36 -10.04 2.08 2.94
CA ASN A 36 -9.01 2.93 2.37
C ASN A 36 -9.33 3.28 0.90
N GLY A 37 -9.14 4.55 0.52
CA GLY A 37 -9.20 4.99 -0.87
C GLY A 37 -7.88 4.77 -1.64
N GLY A 38 -6.77 4.65 -0.91
CA GLY A 38 -5.45 4.37 -1.50
C GLY A 38 -4.53 3.70 -0.48
N THR A 39 -3.94 4.47 0.44
CA THR A 39 -3.00 3.96 1.42
C THR A 39 -3.69 3.09 2.47
N MET A 40 -3.42 1.78 2.41
CA MET A 40 -4.12 0.77 3.21
C MET A 40 -3.70 0.75 4.67
N LEU A 41 -2.40 0.72 5.00
CA LEU A 41 -1.95 0.56 6.39
C LEU A 41 -0.71 1.38 6.71
N ILE A 42 -0.42 1.50 8.00
CA ILE A 42 0.90 1.86 8.50
C ILE A 42 1.77 0.62 8.31
N ASP A 43 2.73 0.71 7.40
CA ASP A 43 3.76 -0.29 7.19
C ASP A 43 5.04 0.43 6.79
N SER A 44 6.18 -0.12 7.19
CA SER A 44 7.46 0.46 6.81
C SER A 44 8.50 -0.63 6.67
N PRO A 45 9.25 -0.66 5.55
CA PRO A 45 10.34 -1.61 5.39
C PRO A 45 11.47 -1.35 6.38
N ARG A 46 11.55 -0.17 7.00
CA ARG A 46 12.52 0.16 8.05
C ARG A 46 11.83 0.88 9.20
N PRO A 47 12.39 0.91 10.42
CA PRO A 47 11.88 1.76 11.48
C PRO A 47 11.71 3.21 10.99
N TYR A 48 10.59 3.84 11.36
CA TYR A 48 10.39 5.26 11.08
C TYR A 48 11.54 6.08 11.65
N SER A 49 11.94 7.14 10.92
CA SER A 49 12.92 8.10 11.43
C SER A 49 12.41 8.73 12.74
N ALA A 50 13.32 9.24 13.57
CA ALA A 50 12.93 9.90 14.83
C ALA A 50 11.90 11.03 14.62
N VAL A 51 11.93 11.70 13.47
CA VAL A 51 10.97 12.75 13.10
C VAL A 51 9.60 12.16 12.79
N ALA A 52 9.53 11.11 11.97
CA ALA A 52 8.27 10.46 11.60
C ALA A 52 7.64 9.74 12.80
N ASP A 53 8.44 9.00 13.57
CA ASP A 53 8.01 8.33 14.81
C ASP A 53 7.53 9.36 15.85
N GLY A 54 8.26 10.47 16.02
CA GLY A 54 7.85 11.57 16.89
C GLY A 54 6.51 12.20 16.46
N LEU A 55 6.28 12.33 15.15
CA LEU A 55 4.99 12.78 14.63
C LEU A 55 3.87 11.80 15.00
N MET A 56 4.04 10.50 14.74
CA MET A 56 3.04 9.47 15.08
C MET A 56 2.68 9.52 16.57
N LYS A 57 3.68 9.58 17.45
CA LYS A 57 3.48 9.73 18.91
C LYS A 57 2.75 11.02 19.27
N SER A 58 3.06 12.15 18.62
CA SER A 58 2.38 13.43 18.87
C SER A 58 0.90 13.45 18.44
N LEU A 59 0.54 12.56 17.50
CA LEU A 59 -0.83 12.30 17.07
C LEU A 59 -1.53 11.28 17.96
N GLY A 60 -0.84 10.69 18.94
CA GLY A 60 -1.37 9.65 19.83
C GLY A 60 -1.37 8.26 19.22
N ILE A 61 -0.67 8.04 18.11
CA ILE A 61 -0.68 6.77 17.39
C ILE A 61 0.46 5.89 17.91
N ASP A 62 0.09 4.79 18.57
CA ASP A 62 0.96 3.66 18.87
C ASP A 62 0.46 2.44 18.06
N PRO A 63 1.10 2.13 16.92
CA PRO A 63 0.64 1.07 16.03
C PRO A 63 0.61 -0.32 16.69
N LEU A 64 1.54 -0.63 17.59
CA LEU A 64 1.61 -1.93 18.23
C LEU A 64 0.51 -2.08 19.29
N ALA A 65 0.27 -1.05 20.09
CA ALA A 65 -0.83 -1.03 21.05
C ALA A 65 -2.19 -1.11 20.35
N LEU A 66 -2.37 -0.32 19.29
CA LEU A 66 -3.59 -0.33 18.48
C LEU A 66 -3.81 -1.69 17.82
N ALA A 67 -2.77 -2.32 17.25
CA ALA A 67 -2.89 -3.65 16.66
C ALA A 67 -3.38 -4.68 17.67
N LYS A 68 -2.85 -4.65 18.91
CA LYS A 68 -3.26 -5.56 19.99
C LYS A 68 -4.71 -5.32 20.44
N GLN A 69 -5.14 -4.07 20.50
CA GLN A 69 -6.45 -3.68 21.00
C GLN A 69 -7.57 -3.85 19.96
N CYS A 70 -7.30 -3.42 18.72
CA CYS A 70 -8.31 -3.15 17.72
C CYS A 70 -8.47 -4.28 16.69
N ASN A 71 -7.40 -5.00 16.34
CA ASN A 71 -7.50 -6.06 15.33
C ASN A 71 -8.38 -7.21 15.85
N LYS A 72 -9.28 -7.71 15.00
CA LYS A 72 -10.19 -8.84 15.29
C LYS A 72 -10.04 -10.01 14.31
N PRO A 73 -8.82 -10.50 14.04
CA PRO A 73 -8.58 -11.53 13.02
C PRO A 73 -9.30 -12.85 13.31
N GLU A 74 -9.78 -13.07 14.53
CA GLU A 74 -10.62 -14.20 14.93
C GLU A 74 -11.99 -14.22 14.26
N VAL A 75 -12.52 -13.10 13.78
CA VAL A 75 -13.88 -13.01 13.21
C VAL A 75 -14.06 -13.92 12.01
N TYR A 76 -13.15 -13.86 11.03
CA TYR A 76 -13.22 -14.75 9.88
C TYR A 76 -12.76 -16.18 10.20
N ARG A 77 -11.83 -16.33 11.17
CA ARG A 77 -11.35 -17.65 11.60
C ARG A 77 -12.44 -18.46 12.30
N SER A 78 -13.27 -17.83 13.14
CA SER A 78 -14.37 -18.50 13.83
C SER A 78 -15.48 -18.96 12.87
N LEU A 79 -15.53 -18.39 11.67
CA LEU A 79 -16.42 -18.77 10.58
C LEU A 79 -15.79 -19.78 9.61
N GLY A 80 -14.57 -20.25 9.89
CA GLY A 80 -13.88 -21.24 9.05
C GLY A 80 -13.42 -20.71 7.69
N LEU A 81 -13.33 -19.38 7.51
CA LEU A 81 -12.98 -18.77 6.23
C LEU A 81 -11.48 -18.86 5.95
N GLN A 82 -11.15 -19.24 4.73
CA GLN A 82 -9.80 -19.50 4.27
C GLN A 82 -9.39 -18.57 3.12
N SER A 83 -8.11 -18.63 2.72
CA SER A 83 -7.68 -18.06 1.45
C SER A 83 -7.97 -19.05 0.31
N ALA A 84 -8.04 -18.54 -0.91
CA ALA A 84 -8.17 -19.36 -2.10
C ALA A 84 -7.33 -18.82 -3.26
N THR A 85 -7.26 -19.60 -4.32
CA THR A 85 -6.78 -19.18 -5.63
C THR A 85 -7.85 -19.44 -6.67
N PHE A 86 -8.21 -18.41 -7.44
CA PHE A 86 -9.10 -18.51 -8.59
C PHE A 86 -8.26 -18.57 -9.87
N PHE A 87 -8.32 -19.72 -10.54
CA PHE A 87 -7.76 -19.95 -11.86
C PHE A 87 -8.84 -19.60 -12.88
N ASP A 88 -8.61 -18.57 -13.69
CA ASP A 88 -9.50 -18.18 -14.80
C ASP A 88 -9.31 -19.10 -16.01
N ARG A 89 -10.38 -19.27 -16.78
CA ARG A 89 -10.37 -20.10 -17.99
C ARG A 89 -9.41 -19.60 -19.06
N GLU A 90 -9.27 -18.29 -19.22
CA GLU A 90 -8.45 -17.67 -20.26
C GLU A 90 -6.96 -18.00 -20.09
N THR A 91 -6.49 -18.08 -18.85
CA THR A 91 -5.09 -18.36 -18.51
C THR A 91 -4.84 -19.84 -18.22
N PHE A 92 -5.78 -20.53 -17.56
CA PHE A 92 -5.60 -21.89 -17.03
C PHE A 92 -6.51 -22.94 -17.67
N GLY A 93 -7.28 -22.56 -18.69
CA GLY A 93 -8.14 -23.47 -19.47
C GLY A 93 -9.49 -23.81 -18.82
N THR A 94 -9.69 -23.51 -17.53
CA THR A 94 -11.00 -23.62 -16.86
C THR A 94 -11.12 -22.62 -15.71
N ASP A 95 -12.33 -22.12 -15.49
CA ASP A 95 -12.66 -21.37 -14.27
C ASP A 95 -12.69 -22.35 -13.10
N LYS A 96 -11.78 -22.16 -12.13
CA LYS A 96 -11.70 -23.03 -10.95
C LYS A 96 -11.23 -22.25 -9.73
N LEU A 97 -12.06 -22.26 -8.69
CA LEU A 97 -11.66 -21.81 -7.36
C LEU A 97 -11.10 -23.00 -6.58
N VAL A 98 -9.89 -22.87 -6.05
CA VAL A 98 -9.27 -23.85 -5.16
C VAL A 98 -9.01 -23.19 -3.82
N VAL A 99 -9.58 -23.74 -2.74
CA VAL A 99 -9.37 -23.24 -1.37
C VAL A 99 -8.01 -23.73 -0.87
N ASP A 100 -7.20 -22.83 -0.33
CA ASP A 100 -5.78 -23.06 -0.02
C ASP A 100 -5.55 -24.06 1.14
N GLY A 101 -6.62 -24.58 1.75
CA GLY A 101 -6.55 -25.34 3.00
C GLY A 101 -6.14 -24.46 4.18
N GLU A 102 -6.26 -24.97 5.41
CA GLU A 102 -5.68 -24.28 6.57
C GLU A 102 -4.17 -24.10 6.31
N GLY A 103 -3.61 -22.89 6.37
CA GLY A 103 -2.15 -22.73 6.38
C GLY A 103 -1.50 -21.66 5.51
N ARG A 104 -2.21 -20.71 4.89
CA ARG A 104 -1.56 -19.47 4.36
C ARG A 104 -1.07 -18.54 5.49
N ARG A 105 -0.30 -19.07 6.44
CA ARG A 105 0.50 -18.26 7.37
C ARG A 105 1.84 -17.98 6.69
N ARG A 106 2.23 -16.71 6.64
CA ARG A 106 3.62 -16.34 6.33
C ARG A 106 4.52 -17.03 7.38
N GLY A 107 5.28 -18.05 6.96
CA GLY A 107 6.20 -18.80 7.82
C GLY A 107 5.57 -19.82 8.79
N GLY A 108 4.33 -20.30 8.55
CA GLY A 108 3.72 -21.35 9.38
C GLY A 108 3.69 -22.71 8.69
N GLU A 109 4.12 -23.75 9.40
CA GLU A 109 3.87 -25.15 9.04
C GLU A 109 2.36 -25.40 8.85
N GLY A 110 2.01 -26.18 7.83
CA GLY A 110 0.64 -26.71 7.69
C GLY A 110 -0.05 -26.52 6.33
N ARG A 111 0.60 -26.02 5.27
CA ARG A 111 0.04 -26.22 3.92
C ARG A 111 0.17 -27.69 3.56
N ASN A 112 -0.93 -28.36 3.23
CA ASN A 112 -0.85 -29.49 2.31
C ASN A 112 -0.83 -28.91 0.87
N LEU A 113 0.28 -28.25 0.51
CA LEU A 113 0.44 -27.61 -0.81
C LEU A 113 0.21 -28.62 -1.93
N LYS A 114 0.64 -29.86 -1.73
CA LYS A 114 0.34 -30.97 -2.64
C LYS A 114 -1.17 -31.15 -2.84
N SER A 115 -1.96 -31.24 -1.77
CA SER A 115 -3.43 -31.35 -1.87
C SER A 115 -4.10 -30.16 -2.54
N PHE A 116 -3.53 -28.95 -2.41
CA PHE A 116 -3.98 -27.78 -3.15
C PHE A 116 -3.67 -27.93 -4.65
N LEU A 117 -2.42 -28.31 -4.98
CA LEU A 117 -1.97 -28.47 -6.36
C LEU A 117 -2.67 -29.62 -7.07
N ASP A 118 -3.01 -30.71 -6.38
CA ASP A 118 -3.80 -31.81 -6.94
C ASP A 118 -5.14 -31.31 -7.49
N GLN A 119 -5.73 -30.30 -6.84
CA GLN A 119 -6.96 -29.65 -7.28
C GLN A 119 -6.73 -28.54 -8.32
N ALA A 120 -5.54 -27.97 -8.44
CA ALA A 120 -5.26 -26.91 -9.40
C ALA A 120 -5.41 -27.41 -10.85
N PRO A 121 -5.98 -26.61 -11.77
CA PRO A 121 -6.14 -26.96 -13.19
C PRO A 121 -4.82 -26.76 -13.95
N LEU A 122 -3.76 -27.43 -13.48
CA LEU A 122 -2.41 -27.34 -14.02
C LEU A 122 -1.95 -28.73 -14.50
N THR A 123 -0.94 -28.77 -15.35
CA THR A 123 -0.32 -30.06 -15.74
C THR A 123 0.48 -30.64 -14.57
N ASP A 124 0.67 -31.96 -14.53
CA ASP A 124 1.42 -32.61 -13.45
C ASP A 124 2.87 -32.09 -13.36
N LYS A 125 3.47 -31.75 -14.51
CA LYS A 125 4.80 -31.14 -14.56
C LYS A 125 4.82 -29.74 -13.91
N VAL A 126 3.84 -28.89 -14.21
CA VAL A 126 3.72 -27.56 -13.61
C VAL A 126 3.48 -27.66 -12.11
N LYS A 127 2.59 -28.58 -11.66
CA LYS A 127 2.36 -28.84 -10.23
C LYS A 127 3.65 -29.27 -9.53
N ALA A 128 4.40 -30.20 -10.11
CA ALA A 128 5.66 -30.68 -9.55
C ALA A 128 6.70 -29.56 -9.43
N ASP A 129 6.82 -28.68 -10.43
CA ASP A 129 7.75 -27.55 -10.37
C ASP A 129 7.32 -26.47 -9.36
N ILE A 130 6.02 -26.19 -9.21
CA ILE A 130 5.52 -25.30 -8.14
C ILE A 130 5.87 -25.87 -6.76
N LEU A 131 5.64 -27.17 -6.56
CA LEU A 131 5.96 -27.86 -5.32
C LEU A 131 7.45 -27.74 -4.99
N ARG A 132 8.32 -28.01 -5.98
CA ARG A 132 9.77 -27.87 -5.86
C ARG A 132 10.19 -26.45 -5.49
N ILE A 133 9.64 -25.42 -6.14
CA ILE A 133 9.97 -24.03 -5.81
C ILE A 133 9.55 -23.66 -4.39
N GLU A 134 8.38 -24.10 -3.93
CA GLU A 134 7.82 -23.76 -2.62
C GLU A 134 8.46 -24.53 -1.46
N GLU A 135 8.89 -25.78 -1.65
CA GLU A 135 9.27 -26.68 -0.56
C GLU A 135 10.72 -27.18 -0.60
N ASP A 136 11.29 -27.37 -1.79
CA ASP A 136 12.61 -28.01 -1.92
C ASP A 136 13.75 -27.09 -1.43
N GLN A 137 14.85 -27.73 -1.04
CA GLN A 137 16.06 -27.09 -0.52
C GLN A 137 17.19 -27.07 -1.56
N ASP A 138 16.82 -26.97 -2.84
CA ASP A 138 17.78 -26.93 -3.94
C ASP A 138 18.62 -25.64 -3.91
N ASP A 139 19.93 -25.80 -4.15
CA ASP A 139 20.84 -24.70 -4.45
C ASP A 139 21.00 -24.56 -5.96
N TYR A 140 20.33 -23.55 -6.53
CA TYR A 140 20.34 -23.28 -7.98
C TYR A 140 21.59 -22.53 -8.47
N LEU A 141 22.48 -22.10 -7.57
CA LEU A 141 23.74 -21.45 -7.89
C LEU A 141 24.90 -22.08 -7.10
N PRO A 142 25.12 -23.40 -7.22
CA PRO A 142 26.12 -24.09 -6.41
C PRO A 142 27.53 -23.56 -6.72
N GLY A 143 28.38 -23.54 -5.70
CA GLY A 143 29.76 -23.06 -5.82
C GLY A 143 29.94 -21.54 -5.71
N LEU A 144 28.85 -20.76 -5.66
CA LEU A 144 28.91 -19.34 -5.34
C LEU A 144 28.76 -19.10 -3.83
N SER A 145 29.45 -18.09 -3.31
CA SER A 145 29.18 -17.56 -1.98
C SER A 145 27.82 -16.87 -1.91
N SER A 146 27.28 -16.69 -0.70
CA SER A 146 26.05 -15.91 -0.46
C SER A 146 26.11 -14.51 -1.11
N ALA A 147 27.25 -13.81 -0.99
CA ALA A 147 27.43 -12.50 -1.61
C ALA A 147 27.38 -12.55 -3.14
N GLU A 148 28.03 -13.53 -3.77
CA GLU A 148 28.01 -13.71 -5.23
C GLU A 148 26.62 -14.13 -5.74
N LYS A 149 25.90 -14.98 -5.00
CA LYS A 149 24.51 -15.31 -5.31
C LYS A 149 23.63 -14.07 -5.27
N LYS A 150 23.74 -13.26 -4.22
CA LYS A 150 22.98 -11.99 -4.10
C LYS A 150 23.32 -11.02 -5.24
N ASP A 151 24.61 -10.87 -5.58
CA ASP A 151 25.04 -10.04 -6.72
C ASP A 151 24.36 -10.49 -8.01
N ARG A 152 24.36 -11.80 -8.28
CA ARG A 152 23.73 -12.37 -9.47
C ARG A 152 22.21 -12.19 -9.48
N LEU A 153 21.53 -12.48 -8.36
CA LEU A 153 20.08 -12.34 -8.23
C LEU A 153 19.60 -10.88 -8.35
N SER A 154 20.46 -9.90 -8.05
CA SER A 154 20.12 -8.47 -8.24
C SER A 154 20.03 -8.03 -9.70
N ARG A 155 20.46 -8.88 -10.65
CA ARG A 155 20.56 -8.56 -12.09
C ARG A 155 19.65 -9.43 -12.95
N VAL A 156 18.84 -10.28 -12.33
CA VAL A 156 17.96 -11.24 -12.99
C VAL A 156 16.56 -11.06 -12.42
N SER A 157 15.55 -10.97 -13.28
CA SER A 157 14.16 -10.91 -12.82
C SER A 157 13.76 -12.19 -12.10
N TYR A 158 12.76 -12.17 -11.23
CA TYR A 158 12.26 -13.40 -10.62
C TYR A 158 11.71 -14.38 -11.66
N ARG A 159 11.08 -13.88 -12.74
CA ARG A 159 10.71 -14.72 -13.90
C ARG A 159 11.91 -15.44 -14.49
N ASP A 160 13.00 -14.72 -14.76
CA ASP A 160 14.19 -15.29 -15.39
C ASP A 160 14.95 -16.20 -14.43
N PHE A 161 14.89 -15.94 -13.12
CA PHE A 161 15.37 -16.88 -12.11
C PHE A 161 14.62 -18.21 -12.23
N LEU A 162 13.28 -18.19 -12.25
CA LEU A 162 12.47 -19.40 -12.38
C LEU A 162 12.77 -20.16 -13.69
N LEU A 163 12.74 -19.47 -14.84
CA LEU A 163 12.90 -20.09 -16.15
C LEU A 163 14.35 -20.52 -16.45
N ASN A 164 15.32 -19.64 -16.15
CA ASN A 164 16.68 -19.80 -16.66
C ASN A 164 17.65 -20.35 -15.62
N ILE A 165 17.35 -20.23 -14.32
CA ILE A 165 18.22 -20.72 -13.24
C ILE A 165 17.59 -21.95 -12.58
N ALA A 166 16.35 -21.86 -12.11
CA ALA A 166 15.64 -22.98 -11.50
C ALA A 166 15.03 -23.96 -12.51
N LYS A 167 15.02 -23.60 -13.81
CA LYS A 167 14.60 -24.43 -14.94
C LYS A 167 13.20 -25.05 -14.77
N VAL A 168 12.25 -24.27 -14.24
CA VAL A 168 10.85 -24.71 -14.15
C VAL A 168 10.21 -24.75 -15.54
N ASP A 169 9.15 -25.53 -15.67
CA ASP A 169 8.25 -25.47 -16.83
C ASP A 169 7.68 -24.05 -17.02
N PRO A 170 7.66 -23.49 -18.24
CA PRO A 170 7.11 -22.14 -18.48
C PRO A 170 5.65 -21.95 -18.01
N GLY A 171 4.86 -23.02 -17.94
CA GLY A 171 3.49 -23.00 -17.42
C GLY A 171 3.40 -22.64 -15.93
N VAL A 172 4.53 -22.58 -15.20
CA VAL A 172 4.59 -22.07 -13.82
C VAL A 172 4.44 -20.55 -13.76
N ILE A 173 4.85 -19.83 -14.80
CA ILE A 173 4.95 -18.36 -14.76
C ILE A 173 3.60 -17.68 -14.48
N PRO A 174 2.48 -18.02 -15.15
CA PRO A 174 1.19 -17.39 -14.85
C PRO A 174 0.79 -17.47 -13.37
N PHE A 175 1.14 -18.55 -12.66
CA PHE A 175 0.83 -18.70 -11.23
C PHE A 175 1.63 -17.74 -10.32
N TYR A 176 2.84 -17.35 -10.72
CA TYR A 176 3.69 -16.43 -9.97
C TYR A 176 3.62 -14.98 -10.48
N GLN A 177 3.16 -14.77 -11.72
CA GLN A 177 3.34 -13.53 -12.47
C GLN A 177 2.96 -12.28 -11.66
N THR A 178 1.85 -12.38 -10.93
CA THR A 178 1.21 -11.27 -10.23
C THR A 178 1.57 -11.17 -8.75
N ARG A 179 2.44 -12.04 -8.21
CA ARG A 179 2.77 -12.07 -6.78
C ARG A 179 3.43 -10.79 -6.26
N THR A 180 4.05 -10.01 -7.14
CA THR A 180 4.72 -8.74 -6.84
C THR A 180 3.81 -7.52 -7.03
N HIS A 181 2.60 -7.69 -7.61
CA HIS A 181 1.72 -6.57 -7.94
C HIS A 181 1.28 -5.77 -6.70
N GLY A 182 0.99 -6.44 -5.58
CA GLY A 182 0.50 -5.78 -4.37
C GLY A 182 1.52 -4.81 -3.74
N GLU A 183 2.81 -5.05 -3.94
CA GLU A 183 3.87 -4.21 -3.37
C GLU A 183 4.40 -3.19 -4.39
N TRP A 184 4.68 -3.62 -5.63
CA TRP A 184 5.37 -2.80 -6.63
C TRP A 184 4.49 -2.39 -7.82
N GLY A 185 3.29 -2.97 -7.97
CA GLY A 185 2.40 -2.72 -9.11
C GLY A 185 2.89 -3.30 -10.45
N ILE A 186 3.95 -4.10 -10.43
CA ILE A 186 4.55 -4.75 -11.61
C ILE A 186 4.75 -6.24 -11.36
N GLY A 187 4.83 -7.01 -12.44
CA GLY A 187 5.02 -8.46 -12.39
C GLY A 187 6.44 -8.91 -12.11
N ILE A 188 6.59 -10.21 -11.84
CA ILE A 188 7.87 -10.86 -11.50
C ILE A 188 8.94 -10.77 -12.60
N ASP A 189 8.55 -10.36 -13.80
CA ASP A 189 9.42 -10.14 -14.94
C ASP A 189 10.15 -8.80 -14.93
N ALA A 190 9.68 -7.86 -14.12
CA ALA A 190 10.28 -6.55 -13.93
C ALA A 190 10.89 -6.37 -12.53
N GLU A 191 10.76 -7.35 -11.65
CA GLU A 191 11.28 -7.32 -10.28
C GLU A 191 12.51 -8.23 -10.12
N PRO A 192 13.64 -7.76 -9.57
CA PRO A 192 14.81 -8.60 -9.31
C PRO A 192 14.50 -9.79 -8.39
N ALA A 193 15.09 -10.95 -8.69
CA ALA A 193 14.97 -12.14 -7.86
C ALA A 193 15.50 -11.90 -6.44
N LEU A 194 16.52 -11.04 -6.27
CA LEU A 194 17.03 -10.66 -4.95
C LEU A 194 15.96 -9.95 -4.10
N ASP A 195 15.17 -9.07 -4.70
CA ASP A 195 14.14 -8.32 -3.99
C ASP A 195 12.96 -9.23 -3.61
N CYS A 196 12.61 -10.16 -4.51
CA CYS A 196 11.65 -11.23 -4.23
C CYS A 196 12.10 -12.13 -3.06
N TRP A 197 13.38 -12.48 -2.98
CA TRP A 197 13.95 -13.17 -1.82
C TRP A 197 13.79 -12.35 -0.54
N GLY A 198 14.08 -11.04 -0.58
CA GLY A 198 13.93 -10.14 0.56
C GLY A 198 12.51 -10.03 1.10
N LEU A 199 11.49 -10.25 0.27
CA LEU A 199 10.10 -10.34 0.69
C LEU A 199 9.62 -11.75 1.07
N GLY A 200 10.46 -12.76 0.85
CA GLY A 200 10.15 -14.16 1.18
C GLY A 200 9.35 -14.88 0.10
N LEU A 201 9.48 -14.50 -1.17
CA LEU A 201 9.02 -15.36 -2.27
C LEU A 201 9.83 -16.67 -2.27
N PRO A 202 9.26 -17.78 -2.77
CA PRO A 202 9.89 -19.09 -2.72
C PRO A 202 11.00 -19.28 -3.77
N GLY A 203 11.72 -20.40 -3.72
CA GLY A 203 12.79 -20.77 -4.64
C GLY A 203 14.21 -20.44 -4.14
N PHE A 204 14.35 -19.94 -2.92
CA PHE A 204 15.63 -19.52 -2.33
C PHE A 204 16.04 -20.31 -1.07
N GLN A 205 15.21 -21.24 -0.62
CA GLN A 205 15.32 -21.91 0.68
C GLN A 205 16.66 -22.67 0.80
N GLY A 206 17.04 -23.38 -0.26
CA GLY A 206 18.33 -24.09 -0.37
C GLY A 206 19.54 -23.24 -0.72
N MET A 207 19.34 -21.97 -1.08
CA MET A 207 20.41 -21.11 -1.63
C MET A 207 21.39 -20.61 -0.55
N LYS A 208 21.06 -20.78 0.74
CA LYS A 208 21.89 -20.35 1.90
C LYS A 208 22.33 -18.89 1.79
N LEU A 209 21.39 -18.01 1.46
CA LEU A 209 21.63 -16.58 1.43
C LEU A 209 21.66 -16.05 2.86
N ASP A 210 22.74 -15.39 3.26
CA ASP A 210 22.86 -14.80 4.60
C ASP A 210 21.75 -13.78 4.82
N PRO A 211 21.19 -13.63 6.03
CA PRO A 211 20.18 -12.61 6.31
C PRO A 211 20.74 -11.19 6.10
N GLY A 212 19.83 -10.22 5.90
CA GLY A 212 20.17 -8.81 5.74
C GLY A 212 20.31 -8.33 4.30
N SER A 213 20.27 -7.00 4.18
CA SER A 213 20.35 -6.26 2.92
C SER A 213 21.66 -6.48 2.16
N ALA A 214 21.63 -6.19 0.86
CA ALA A 214 22.75 -6.37 -0.04
C ALA A 214 22.84 -5.23 -1.08
N PRO A 215 24.00 -5.02 -1.72
CA PRO A 215 24.12 -4.05 -2.80
C PRO A 215 23.10 -4.29 -3.92
N ARG A 216 22.50 -3.20 -4.44
CA ARG A 216 21.48 -3.17 -5.50
C ARG A 216 20.11 -3.77 -5.16
N MET A 217 19.90 -4.17 -3.91
CA MET A 217 18.58 -4.52 -3.42
C MET A 217 17.70 -3.26 -3.32
N GLY A 218 16.44 -3.33 -3.72
CA GLY A 218 15.49 -2.23 -3.61
C GLY A 218 15.25 -1.85 -2.15
N TYR A 219 14.89 -0.57 -1.91
CA TYR A 219 14.77 -0.04 -0.54
C TYR A 219 13.78 -0.83 0.33
N THR A 220 12.66 -1.26 -0.27
CA THR A 220 11.63 -2.07 0.37
C THR A 220 12.17 -3.44 0.79
N ALA A 221 12.69 -4.21 -0.18
CA ALA A 221 13.19 -5.55 0.08
C ALA A 221 14.38 -5.54 1.06
N ALA A 222 15.31 -4.58 0.89
CA ALA A 222 16.44 -4.39 1.79
C ALA A 222 15.99 -4.10 3.23
N GLY A 223 14.96 -3.28 3.41
CA GLY A 223 14.45 -2.99 4.74
C GLY A 223 13.83 -4.21 5.42
N TYR A 224 13.00 -4.97 4.72
CA TYR A 224 12.40 -6.17 5.30
C TYR A 224 13.43 -7.27 5.58
N ALA A 225 14.49 -7.37 4.76
CA ALA A 225 15.63 -8.24 5.04
C ALA A 225 16.36 -7.88 6.34
N ASP A 226 16.28 -6.61 6.76
CA ASP A 226 16.87 -6.08 8.00
C ASP A 226 15.89 -6.05 9.19
N GLY A 227 14.66 -6.57 9.04
CA GLY A 227 13.69 -6.76 10.13
C GLY A 227 12.41 -5.91 10.09
N GLY A 228 12.24 -5.00 9.12
CA GLY A 228 10.98 -4.27 8.94
C GLY A 228 10.64 -3.27 10.07
N SER A 229 9.34 -2.96 10.20
CA SER A 229 8.79 -2.11 11.27
C SER A 229 7.41 -2.58 11.74
N TYR A 230 6.76 -1.77 12.58
CA TYR A 230 5.41 -2.01 13.06
C TYR A 230 4.38 -1.95 11.93
N ARG A 231 3.25 -2.62 12.15
CA ARG A 231 2.11 -2.64 11.23
C ARG A 231 0.81 -2.36 11.94
N PHE A 232 -0.02 -1.49 11.37
CA PHE A 232 -1.39 -1.29 11.83
C PHE A 232 -2.31 -0.79 10.71
N HIS A 233 -3.52 -1.35 10.63
CA HIS A 233 -4.53 -0.97 9.66
C HIS A 233 -5.73 -0.34 10.38
N PHE A 234 -6.01 0.92 10.08
CA PHE A 234 -7.28 1.55 10.44
C PHE A 234 -8.37 1.13 9.44
N PRO A 235 -9.66 1.13 9.83
CA PRO A 235 -10.74 0.79 8.91
C PRO A 235 -10.87 1.75 7.72
N ASP A 236 -10.41 3.00 7.85
CA ASP A 236 -10.33 3.96 6.74
C ASP A 236 -8.92 4.11 6.13
N GLY A 237 -8.05 3.14 6.40
CA GLY A 237 -6.62 3.19 6.06
C GLY A 237 -5.91 4.38 6.69
N ASN A 238 -4.92 4.94 6.01
CA ASN A 238 -4.16 6.06 6.59
C ASN A 238 -4.93 7.40 6.61
N ALA A 239 -6.21 7.43 6.21
CA ALA A 239 -7.05 8.62 6.33
C ALA A 239 -7.17 9.12 7.77
N THR A 240 -7.20 8.21 8.75
CA THR A 240 -7.12 8.58 10.17
C THR A 240 -5.90 9.46 10.48
N ILE A 241 -4.72 9.17 9.90
CA ILE A 241 -3.51 9.98 10.10
C ILE A 241 -3.70 11.39 9.51
N ALA A 242 -4.21 11.47 8.27
CA ALA A 242 -4.47 12.75 7.61
C ALA A 242 -5.48 13.60 8.41
N ARG A 243 -6.52 12.96 8.95
CA ARG A 243 -7.56 13.62 9.76
C ARG A 243 -7.01 14.11 11.10
N LEU A 244 -6.11 13.36 11.74
CA LEU A 244 -5.42 13.79 12.96
C LEU A 244 -4.47 14.97 12.70
N LEU A 245 -3.78 14.99 11.55
CA LEU A 245 -3.00 16.15 11.12
C LEU A 245 -3.89 17.38 10.91
N VAL A 246 -5.01 17.22 10.22
CA VAL A 246 -5.99 18.31 10.04
C VAL A 246 -6.54 18.78 11.37
N ARG A 247 -6.83 17.89 12.32
CA ARG A 247 -7.24 18.25 13.69
C ARG A 247 -6.21 19.12 14.39
N LYS A 248 -4.91 18.80 14.27
CA LYS A 248 -3.84 19.60 14.88
C LYS A 248 -3.68 20.96 14.20
N LEU A 249 -3.82 21.02 12.88
CA LEU A 249 -3.64 22.25 12.10
C LEU A 249 -4.86 23.19 12.18
N VAL A 250 -6.07 22.63 12.13
CA VAL A 250 -7.35 23.32 12.11
C VAL A 250 -8.34 22.59 13.02
N PRO A 251 -8.27 22.76 14.36
CA PRO A 251 -9.10 22.01 15.30
C PRO A 251 -10.61 22.09 15.04
N ALA A 252 -11.10 23.26 14.59
CA ALA A 252 -12.50 23.47 14.26
C ALA A 252 -13.00 22.64 13.05
N ALA A 253 -12.09 22.09 12.24
CA ALA A 253 -12.43 21.23 11.10
C ALA A 253 -12.61 19.76 11.48
N MET A 254 -12.06 19.31 12.61
CA MET A 254 -12.09 17.91 12.99
C MET A 254 -12.33 17.74 14.51
N PRO A 255 -13.60 17.57 14.95
CA PRO A 255 -13.94 17.47 16.36
C PRO A 255 -13.37 16.18 16.98
N GLY A 256 -13.36 16.12 18.32
CA GLY A 256 -12.77 15.01 19.08
C GLY A 256 -11.34 15.30 19.54
N ILE A 257 -10.77 14.37 20.29
CA ILE A 257 -9.47 14.51 20.96
C ILE A 257 -8.58 13.26 20.84
N SER A 258 -9.12 12.11 20.43
CA SER A 258 -8.38 10.84 20.43
C SER A 258 -8.20 10.22 19.04
N VAL A 259 -7.35 9.19 18.93
CA VAL A 259 -7.21 8.42 17.69
C VAL A 259 -8.49 7.63 17.40
N GLU A 260 -9.17 7.17 18.43
CA GLU A 260 -10.37 6.36 18.31
C GLU A 260 -11.59 7.14 17.84
N ASP A 261 -11.77 8.38 18.30
CA ASP A 261 -12.93 9.19 17.92
C ASP A 261 -12.81 9.79 16.52
N VAL A 262 -11.59 9.97 16.00
CA VAL A 262 -11.37 10.61 14.69
C VAL A 262 -11.85 9.74 13.53
N VAL A 263 -11.88 8.41 13.74
CA VAL A 263 -12.28 7.42 12.74
C VAL A 263 -13.70 7.70 12.27
N THR A 264 -14.63 7.95 13.20
CA THR A 264 -16.05 8.19 12.90
C THR A 264 -16.45 9.66 12.97
N ALA A 265 -15.54 10.57 13.36
CA ALA A 265 -15.82 12.00 13.40
C ALA A 265 -16.29 12.54 12.03
N ARG A 266 -17.16 13.55 12.03
CA ARG A 266 -17.55 14.25 10.79
C ARG A 266 -16.67 15.48 10.61
N ALA A 267 -15.97 15.56 9.47
CA ALA A 267 -15.16 16.73 9.12
C ALA A 267 -16.05 17.94 8.82
N ASN A 268 -15.70 19.11 9.36
CA ASN A 268 -16.33 20.38 9.04
C ASN A 268 -15.49 21.10 7.96
N TYR A 269 -15.75 20.80 6.69
CA TYR A 269 -15.01 21.38 5.56
C TYR A 269 -15.10 22.91 5.51
N ALA A 270 -16.20 23.50 5.97
CA ALA A 270 -16.37 24.96 6.05
C ALA A 270 -15.40 25.63 7.05
N ALA A 271 -14.73 24.85 7.91
CA ALA A 271 -13.70 25.36 8.80
C ALA A 271 -12.28 25.38 8.20
N LEU A 272 -12.03 24.62 7.14
CA LEU A 272 -10.68 24.43 6.57
C LEU A 272 -10.06 25.73 6.05
N ASP A 273 -10.85 26.60 5.41
CA ASP A 273 -10.34 27.79 4.71
C ASP A 273 -10.92 29.12 5.25
N ARG A 274 -11.03 29.26 6.58
CA ARG A 274 -11.58 30.49 7.18
C ARG A 274 -10.61 31.66 7.09
N LYS A 275 -11.11 32.82 6.64
CA LYS A 275 -10.34 34.08 6.62
C LYS A 275 -9.89 34.43 8.04
N GLY A 276 -8.62 34.80 8.19
CA GLY A 276 -8.03 35.16 9.49
C GLY A 276 -7.49 33.98 10.30
N ALA A 277 -7.79 32.73 9.93
CA ALA A 277 -7.17 31.57 10.57
C ALA A 277 -5.64 31.54 10.30
N PRO A 278 -4.82 31.15 11.29
CA PRO A 278 -3.37 31.07 11.13
C PRO A 278 -2.96 29.98 10.12
N VAL A 279 -3.70 28.89 10.06
CA VAL A 279 -3.56 27.83 9.05
C VAL A 279 -4.86 27.72 8.26
N ARG A 280 -4.75 27.68 6.93
CA ARG A 280 -5.86 27.49 6.00
C ARG A 280 -5.54 26.36 5.04
N ILE A 281 -6.48 25.43 4.89
CA ILE A 281 -6.41 24.34 3.92
C ILE A 281 -7.46 24.63 2.86
N ARG A 282 -7.02 24.85 1.63
CA ARG A 282 -7.89 25.18 0.50
C ARG A 282 -7.85 24.03 -0.50
N LEU A 283 -8.96 23.31 -0.57
CA LEU A 283 -9.19 22.20 -1.48
C LEU A 283 -9.59 22.70 -2.88
N SER A 284 -9.66 21.77 -3.84
CA SER A 284 -10.01 22.01 -5.24
C SER A 284 -9.23 23.17 -5.87
N SER A 285 -7.95 23.28 -5.55
CA SER A 285 -7.05 24.38 -5.88
C SER A 285 -5.78 23.86 -6.53
N ILE A 286 -5.81 23.68 -7.85
CA ILE A 286 -4.67 23.15 -8.60
C ILE A 286 -3.61 24.25 -8.80
N VAL A 287 -2.41 24.03 -8.28
CA VAL A 287 -1.28 24.94 -8.55
C VAL A 287 -0.83 24.74 -10.00
N VAL A 288 -0.75 25.84 -10.74
CA VAL A 288 -0.35 25.87 -12.16
C VAL A 288 0.96 26.60 -12.40
N GLY A 289 1.50 27.26 -11.36
CA GLY A 289 2.81 27.91 -11.44
C GLY A 289 3.33 28.35 -10.07
N ALA A 290 4.63 28.23 -9.87
CA ALA A 290 5.35 28.76 -8.72
C ALA A 290 6.68 29.36 -9.20
N ARG A 291 7.00 30.57 -8.73
CA ARG A 291 8.23 31.28 -9.10
C ARG A 291 8.75 32.17 -7.99
N ASN A 292 10.05 32.42 -8.00
CA ASN A 292 10.65 33.43 -7.13
C ASN A 292 10.23 34.83 -7.56
N ILE A 293 10.08 35.73 -6.60
CA ILE A 293 9.83 37.15 -6.87
C ILE A 293 11.18 37.85 -7.00
N GLY A 294 11.58 38.11 -8.24
CA GLY A 294 12.90 38.66 -8.59
C GLY A 294 13.92 37.56 -8.89
N GLU A 295 15.20 37.93 -8.92
CA GLU A 295 16.28 36.97 -9.17
C GLU A 295 16.35 35.91 -8.06
N PRO A 296 16.47 34.60 -8.38
CA PRO A 296 16.45 33.53 -7.38
C PRO A 296 17.45 33.72 -6.22
N ALA A 297 18.65 34.24 -6.52
CA ALA A 297 19.68 34.50 -5.51
C ALA A 297 19.33 35.63 -4.52
N ASN A 298 18.42 36.54 -4.90
CA ASN A 298 18.00 37.71 -4.12
C ASN A 298 16.47 37.76 -3.97
N SER A 299 15.82 36.58 -3.97
CA SER A 299 14.37 36.46 -4.01
C SER A 299 13.71 37.16 -2.83
N ARG A 300 12.66 37.93 -3.11
CA ARG A 300 11.88 38.66 -2.08
C ARG A 300 10.70 37.84 -1.54
N GLY A 301 10.55 36.60 -2.01
CA GLY A 301 9.46 35.71 -1.69
C GLY A 301 9.07 34.85 -2.89
N VAL A 302 7.95 34.15 -2.78
CA VAL A 302 7.44 33.26 -3.82
C VAL A 302 6.05 33.73 -4.23
N GLU A 303 5.81 33.78 -5.53
CA GLU A 303 4.47 33.90 -6.11
C GLU A 303 3.99 32.51 -6.55
N VAL A 304 2.78 32.15 -6.14
CA VAL A 304 2.12 30.89 -6.53
C VAL A 304 0.82 31.22 -7.24
N ALA A 305 0.66 30.72 -8.45
CA ALA A 305 -0.57 30.79 -9.24
C ALA A 305 -1.32 29.45 -9.13
N TYR A 306 -2.62 29.51 -8.86
CA TYR A 306 -3.46 28.32 -8.76
C TYR A 306 -4.84 28.58 -9.38
N ALA A 307 -5.42 27.55 -9.98
CA ALA A 307 -6.76 27.58 -10.54
C ALA A 307 -7.77 26.96 -9.56
N ARG A 308 -8.93 27.61 -9.43
CA ARG A 308 -10.05 27.18 -8.59
C ARG A 308 -11.34 27.77 -9.15
N ASP A 309 -12.41 26.99 -9.22
CA ASP A 309 -13.75 27.47 -9.62
C ASP A 309 -13.73 28.25 -10.94
N GLY A 310 -12.95 27.78 -11.93
CA GLY A 310 -12.81 28.42 -13.25
C GLY A 310 -11.95 29.69 -13.29
N HIS A 311 -11.37 30.12 -12.17
CA HIS A 311 -10.56 31.33 -12.07
C HIS A 311 -9.12 31.02 -11.69
N VAL A 312 -8.18 31.88 -12.10
CA VAL A 312 -6.77 31.82 -11.66
C VAL A 312 -6.54 32.89 -10.61
N PHE A 313 -5.97 32.47 -9.49
CA PHE A 313 -5.62 33.30 -8.35
C PHE A 313 -4.11 33.32 -8.16
N ARG A 314 -3.61 34.34 -7.46
CA ARG A 314 -2.23 34.43 -7.01
C ARG A 314 -2.15 34.58 -5.50
N VAL A 315 -1.15 33.96 -4.91
CA VAL A 315 -0.75 34.22 -3.52
C VAL A 315 0.74 34.50 -3.46
N HIS A 316 1.13 35.34 -2.51
CA HIS A 316 2.53 35.64 -2.21
C HIS A 316 2.88 35.11 -0.82
N GLY A 317 4.03 34.45 -0.71
CA GLY A 317 4.55 33.93 0.54
C GLY A 317 6.04 34.21 0.67
N VAL A 318 6.59 34.06 1.87
CA VAL A 318 8.04 34.16 2.09
C VAL A 318 8.74 32.87 1.64
N HIS A 319 8.07 31.73 1.81
CA HIS A 319 8.56 30.40 1.44
C HIS A 319 7.42 29.60 0.79
N CYS A 320 7.78 28.66 -0.08
CA CYS A 320 6.85 27.70 -0.68
C CYS A 320 7.46 26.30 -0.60
N VAL A 321 6.62 25.31 -0.29
CA VAL A 321 6.98 23.89 -0.32
C VAL A 321 6.05 23.22 -1.33
N LEU A 322 6.64 22.65 -2.39
CA LEU A 322 5.91 21.83 -3.35
C LEU A 322 5.90 20.38 -2.88
N ALA A 323 4.91 20.03 -2.04
CA ALA A 323 4.69 18.68 -1.53
C ALA A 323 3.70 17.90 -2.43
N SER A 324 3.91 17.95 -3.75
CA SER A 324 3.03 17.35 -4.76
C SER A 324 3.72 16.20 -5.51
N TRP A 325 3.04 15.63 -6.52
CA TRP A 325 3.65 14.64 -7.39
C TRP A 325 4.91 15.21 -8.06
N ASN A 326 6.06 14.69 -7.65
CA ASN A 326 7.40 15.15 -8.01
C ASN A 326 7.61 15.31 -9.54
N MET A 327 6.98 14.47 -10.37
CA MET A 327 7.09 14.54 -11.84
C MET A 327 6.45 15.81 -12.43
N MET A 328 5.49 16.42 -11.71
CA MET A 328 4.82 17.65 -12.14
C MET A 328 5.60 18.91 -11.74
N ILE A 329 6.48 18.82 -10.74
CA ILE A 329 7.23 19.96 -10.20
C ILE A 329 8.03 20.71 -11.29
N PRO A 330 8.71 20.06 -12.26
CA PRO A 330 9.39 20.75 -13.36
C PRO A 330 8.50 21.65 -14.23
N TYR A 331 7.21 21.32 -14.33
CA TYR A 331 6.22 22.08 -15.10
C TYR A 331 5.59 23.20 -14.26
N ILE A 332 5.44 22.99 -12.95
CA ILE A 332 4.91 23.98 -12.01
C ILE A 332 5.97 25.03 -11.66
N CYS A 333 7.23 24.64 -11.52
CA CYS A 333 8.37 25.49 -11.16
C CYS A 333 9.45 25.41 -12.25
N PRO A 334 9.26 26.10 -13.39
CA PRO A 334 10.18 26.02 -14.52
C PRO A 334 11.55 26.67 -14.23
N GLU A 335 11.69 27.44 -13.16
CA GLU A 335 12.97 28.03 -12.73
C GLU A 335 13.94 27.00 -12.11
N LEU A 336 13.49 25.76 -11.86
CA LEU A 336 14.36 24.72 -11.34
C LEU A 336 15.55 24.42 -12.27
N PRO A 337 16.77 24.21 -11.72
CA PRO A 337 17.93 23.81 -12.51
C PRO A 337 17.67 22.52 -13.31
N ALA A 338 18.24 22.44 -14.51
CA ALA A 338 18.07 21.30 -15.41
C ALA A 338 18.43 19.95 -14.75
N ALA A 339 19.50 19.93 -13.94
CA ALA A 339 19.91 18.73 -13.20
C ALA A 339 18.84 18.24 -12.20
N GLN A 340 18.15 19.16 -11.51
CA GLN A 340 17.07 18.80 -10.58
C GLN A 340 15.84 18.31 -11.34
N LYS A 341 15.48 18.94 -12.46
CA LYS A 341 14.39 18.46 -13.32
C LYS A 341 14.66 17.05 -13.83
N ALA A 342 15.89 16.79 -14.30
CA ALA A 342 16.30 15.47 -14.76
C ALA A 342 16.22 14.42 -13.64
N ALA A 343 16.68 14.75 -12.43
CA ALA A 343 16.58 13.84 -11.27
C ALA A 343 15.11 13.53 -10.91
N LEU A 344 14.22 14.54 -10.93
CA LEU A 344 12.79 14.34 -10.67
C LEU A 344 12.16 13.39 -11.70
N HIS A 345 12.59 13.44 -12.96
CA HIS A 345 12.10 12.59 -14.05
C HIS A 345 12.58 11.13 -14.01
N GLN A 346 13.56 10.78 -13.18
CA GLN A 346 14.02 9.38 -13.05
C GLN A 346 13.04 8.49 -12.30
N LEU A 347 12.11 9.08 -11.54
CA LEU A 347 11.16 8.35 -10.70
C LEU A 347 9.94 7.92 -11.52
N VAL A 348 10.07 6.77 -12.19
CA VAL A 348 8.96 6.10 -12.91
C VAL A 348 7.98 5.51 -11.91
N LYS A 349 6.68 5.58 -12.21
CA LYS A 349 5.60 5.08 -11.35
C LYS A 349 4.64 4.22 -12.16
N VAL A 350 4.04 3.25 -11.49
CA VAL A 350 2.93 2.44 -12.01
C VAL A 350 1.69 2.68 -11.15
N PRO A 351 0.48 2.71 -11.72
CA PRO A 351 -0.74 2.80 -10.93
C PRO A 351 -1.00 1.48 -10.18
N LEU A 352 -1.24 1.58 -8.87
CA LEU A 352 -1.83 0.51 -8.07
C LEU A 352 -3.32 0.80 -7.90
N VAL A 353 -4.19 -0.09 -8.39
CA VAL A 353 -5.63 0.14 -8.46
C VAL A 353 -6.34 -0.71 -7.41
N TYR A 354 -7.08 -0.03 -6.52
CA TYR A 354 -8.05 -0.65 -5.63
C TYR A 354 -9.46 -0.43 -6.16
N THR A 355 -10.29 -1.46 -6.10
CA THR A 355 -11.73 -1.34 -6.31
C THR A 355 -12.42 -1.81 -5.05
N THR A 356 -13.18 -0.91 -4.43
CA THR A 356 -13.99 -1.24 -3.26
C THR A 356 -15.42 -1.45 -3.70
N VAL A 357 -16.01 -2.56 -3.26
CA VAL A 357 -17.39 -2.94 -3.57
C VAL A 357 -18.13 -3.11 -2.25
N ALA A 358 -19.17 -2.31 -2.04
CA ALA A 358 -20.11 -2.49 -0.94
C ALA A 358 -21.07 -3.63 -1.28
N LEU A 359 -21.23 -4.57 -0.34
CA LEU A 359 -22.15 -5.69 -0.48
C LEU A 359 -23.22 -5.60 0.62
N ASP A 360 -24.50 -5.76 0.26
CA ASP A 360 -25.58 -5.77 1.26
C ASP A 360 -25.52 -6.97 2.21
N ASN A 361 -24.82 -8.03 1.80
CA ASN A 361 -24.45 -9.20 2.59
C ASN A 361 -23.27 -9.92 1.93
N TRP A 362 -22.55 -10.75 2.67
CA TRP A 362 -21.37 -11.47 2.18
C TRP A 362 -21.50 -12.99 2.33
N ARG A 363 -22.74 -13.49 2.33
CA ARG A 363 -23.08 -14.93 2.36
C ARG A 363 -22.37 -15.76 1.29
N ALA A 364 -22.08 -15.17 0.12
CA ALA A 364 -21.36 -15.86 -0.95
C ALA A 364 -19.94 -16.28 -0.51
N PHE A 365 -19.21 -15.38 0.17
CA PHE A 365 -17.89 -15.68 0.73
C PHE A 365 -17.97 -16.76 1.80
N GLN A 366 -18.97 -16.68 2.69
CA GLN A 366 -19.18 -17.70 3.71
C GLN A 366 -19.52 -19.07 3.11
N LYS A 367 -20.41 -19.13 2.10
CA LYS A 367 -20.78 -20.38 1.41
C LYS A 367 -19.59 -21.02 0.70
N LEU A 368 -18.69 -20.20 0.16
CA LEU A 368 -17.45 -20.66 -0.44
C LEU A 368 -16.38 -21.03 0.61
N GLY A 369 -16.57 -20.65 1.87
CA GLY A 369 -15.59 -20.86 2.94
C GLY A 369 -14.33 -20.01 2.77
N ILE A 370 -14.43 -18.86 2.12
CA ILE A 370 -13.27 -17.99 1.83
C ILE A 370 -13.46 -16.58 2.38
N GLN A 371 -12.36 -15.96 2.81
CA GLN A 371 -12.30 -14.52 3.09
C GLN A 371 -11.67 -13.73 1.93
N GLY A 372 -11.08 -14.42 0.96
CA GLY A 372 -10.48 -13.80 -0.22
C GLY A 372 -9.82 -14.84 -1.13
N ALA A 373 -9.50 -14.41 -2.34
CA ALA A 373 -8.82 -15.21 -3.34
C ALA A 373 -7.72 -14.43 -4.07
N SER A 374 -6.62 -15.10 -4.38
CA SER A 374 -5.65 -14.64 -5.39
C SER A 374 -6.13 -15.06 -6.77
N CYS A 375 -6.01 -14.18 -7.76
CA CYS A 375 -6.52 -14.40 -9.11
C CYS A 375 -5.38 -14.20 -10.12
N PRO A 376 -4.44 -15.16 -10.25
CA PRO A 376 -3.18 -14.95 -10.97
C PRO A 376 -3.31 -14.57 -12.45
N GLY A 377 -4.36 -15.00 -13.16
CA GLY A 377 -4.64 -14.57 -14.53
C GLY A 377 -5.76 -13.53 -14.67
N GLY A 378 -6.31 -13.05 -13.54
CA GLY A 378 -7.38 -12.07 -13.52
C GLY A 378 -6.89 -10.63 -13.71
N TYR A 379 -7.77 -9.76 -14.23
CA TYR A 379 -7.53 -8.32 -14.30
C TYR A 379 -7.33 -7.70 -12.89
N PHE A 380 -8.22 -8.06 -11.96
CA PHE A 380 -7.98 -7.86 -10.53
C PHE A 380 -7.29 -9.09 -9.97
N THR A 381 -6.04 -8.94 -9.56
CA THR A 381 -5.17 -10.07 -9.17
C THR A 381 -5.47 -10.63 -7.78
N GLY A 382 -6.44 -10.05 -7.08
CA GLY A 382 -6.99 -10.57 -5.84
C GLY A 382 -8.29 -9.87 -5.44
N ILE A 383 -9.03 -10.55 -4.59
CA ILE A 383 -10.26 -10.05 -3.93
C ILE A 383 -10.24 -10.49 -2.48
N GLN A 384 -10.68 -9.64 -1.56
CA GLN A 384 -10.74 -9.96 -0.14
C GLN A 384 -11.86 -9.18 0.55
N LEU A 385 -12.48 -9.80 1.56
CA LEU A 385 -13.31 -9.10 2.54
C LEU A 385 -12.46 -8.07 3.31
N ASN A 386 -13.10 -6.99 3.76
CA ASN A 386 -12.41 -5.95 4.52
C ASN A 386 -11.74 -6.50 5.79
N SER A 387 -10.66 -5.87 6.24
CA SER A 387 -10.01 -6.23 7.50
C SER A 387 -10.94 -5.96 8.68
N THR A 388 -10.98 -6.87 9.64
CA THR A 388 -11.82 -6.75 10.83
C THR A 388 -11.07 -6.00 11.94
N VAL A 389 -11.46 -4.76 12.17
CA VAL A 389 -10.90 -3.84 13.17
C VAL A 389 -12.02 -3.13 13.93
N ASP A 390 -11.93 -3.13 15.26
CA ASP A 390 -12.81 -2.35 16.13
C ASP A 390 -12.03 -1.21 16.78
N ILE A 391 -12.47 0.03 16.57
CA ILE A 391 -11.79 1.21 17.09
C ILE A 391 -12.80 2.31 17.40
N GLY A 392 -12.75 2.86 18.62
CA GLY A 392 -13.71 3.87 19.08
C GLY A 392 -15.14 3.36 19.02
N SER A 393 -15.99 4.04 18.23
CA SER A 393 -17.36 3.62 17.94
C SER A 393 -17.49 2.79 16.64
N TYR A 394 -16.45 2.66 15.84
CA TYR A 394 -16.46 1.81 14.64
C TYR A 394 -16.37 0.34 15.04
N ARG A 395 -17.26 -0.49 14.48
CA ARG A 395 -17.30 -1.94 14.70
C ARG A 395 -17.33 -2.61 13.33
N SER A 396 -16.45 -3.58 13.13
CA SER A 396 -16.48 -4.38 11.91
C SER A 396 -17.64 -5.36 11.90
N VAL A 397 -18.02 -5.81 10.70
CA VAL A 397 -18.98 -6.90 10.47
C VAL A 397 -18.69 -8.13 11.32
N ARG A 398 -19.77 -8.84 11.68
CA ARG A 398 -19.77 -10.07 12.47
C ARG A 398 -20.57 -11.18 11.83
N SER A 399 -21.63 -10.84 11.10
CA SER A 399 -22.51 -11.80 10.44
C SER A 399 -22.43 -11.70 8.92
N PRO A 400 -22.48 -12.83 8.19
CA PRO A 400 -22.62 -12.87 6.73
C PRO A 400 -23.86 -12.15 6.20
N ASP A 401 -24.87 -11.94 7.05
CA ASP A 401 -26.12 -11.24 6.71
C ASP A 401 -26.00 -9.71 6.78
N GLU A 402 -24.92 -9.22 7.37
CA GLU A 402 -24.66 -7.80 7.48
C GLU A 402 -24.02 -7.24 6.21
N PRO A 403 -24.28 -5.98 5.88
CA PRO A 403 -23.56 -5.33 4.80
C PRO A 403 -22.08 -5.14 5.16
N ILE A 404 -21.19 -5.25 4.16
CA ILE A 404 -19.74 -5.08 4.29
C ILE A 404 -19.19 -4.11 3.25
#